data_AF-A0A0G1KWR4-F1
#
_entry.id   AF-A0A0G1KWR4-F1
#
_cell.length_a   1.000
_cell.length_b   1.000
_cell.length_c   1.000
_cell.angle_alpha   90.00
_cell.angle_beta   90.00
_cell.angle_gamma   90.00
#
_symmetry.space_group_name_H-M   'P 1'
#
loop_
_entity.id
_entity.type
_entity.pdbx_description
1 polymer ?
#
loop_
_entity_poly.entity_id
_entity_poly.type
_entity_poly.pdbx_seq_one_letter_code
_entity_poly.pdbx_strand_id
1 'polypeptide(L)'
;MNIPPRARLAKNETEILQILKMEEVAISECILREITHECLHGIHVYVLGSKQEDFIREKFPSWKFISRNTVSAFCIIGGVSLKGVLKELRSKIKEAHEAND
;
A
#
# COMPACT_ATOMS: atom_id res chain seq x y z
N MET A 1 6.92 -12.70 -11.05
CA MET A 1 6.74 -11.55 -10.11
C MET A 1 6.56 -12.09 -8.71
N ASN A 2 7.08 -11.41 -7.67
CA ASN A 2 6.76 -11.78 -6.30
C ASN A 2 5.62 -10.88 -5.82
N ILE A 3 4.41 -11.37 -6.02
CA ILE A 3 3.17 -10.65 -5.73
C ILE A 3 2.98 -10.64 -4.21
N PRO A 4 2.58 -9.50 -3.60
CA PRO A 4 2.26 -9.51 -2.19
C PRO A 4 1.12 -10.51 -1.92
N PRO A 5 1.24 -11.40 -0.92
CA PRO A 5 0.26 -12.45 -0.68
C PRO A 5 -1.11 -11.87 -0.29
N ARG A 6 -1.12 -10.74 0.45
CA ARG A 6 -2.35 -10.09 0.97
C ARG A 6 -2.17 -8.59 1.19
N ALA A 7 -3.31 -7.94 1.43
CA ALA A 7 -3.42 -6.58 1.90
C ALA A 7 -4.35 -6.48 3.13
N ARG A 8 -4.01 -5.59 4.07
CA ARG A 8 -4.74 -5.35 5.33
C ARG A 8 -4.83 -3.87 5.69
N LEU A 9 -5.89 -3.51 6.43
CA LEU A 9 -5.99 -2.19 7.04
C LEU A 9 -5.17 -2.16 8.34
N ALA A 10 -4.55 -1.02 8.61
CA ALA A 10 -3.83 -0.72 9.84
C ALA A 10 -4.39 0.58 10.45
N LYS A 11 -4.44 0.64 11.78
CA LYS A 11 -4.93 1.82 12.51
C LYS A 11 -3.82 2.72 13.06
N ASN A 12 -2.61 2.19 13.15
CA ASN A 12 -1.45 2.86 13.75
C ASN A 12 -0.16 2.35 13.12
N GLU A 13 0.94 3.05 13.42
CA GLU A 13 2.28 2.73 12.91
C GLU A 13 2.75 1.32 13.30
N THR A 14 2.43 0.86 14.52
CA THR A 14 2.79 -0.48 14.98
C THR A 14 2.14 -1.58 14.14
N GLU A 15 0.85 -1.44 13.82
CA GLU A 15 0.13 -2.38 12.95
C GLU A 15 0.68 -2.38 11.53
N ILE A 16 1.05 -1.20 10.98
CA ILE A 16 1.71 -1.11 9.67
C ILE A 16 2.97 -1.96 9.67
N LEU A 17 3.87 -1.74 10.63
CA LEU A 17 5.15 -2.46 10.70
C LEU A 17 4.96 -3.97 10.88
N GLN A 18 3.94 -4.41 11.64
CA GLN A 18 3.61 -5.82 11.79
C GLN A 18 3.15 -6.45 10.47
N ILE A 19 2.28 -5.77 9.72
CA ILE A 19 1.80 -6.25 8.41
C ILE A 19 2.95 -6.32 7.41
N LEU A 20 3.81 -5.30 7.36
CA LEU A 20 4.97 -5.27 6.47
C LEU A 20 5.97 -6.39 6.76
N LYS A 21 6.18 -6.75 8.04
CA LYS A 21 7.01 -7.90 8.44
C LYS A 21 6.46 -9.24 7.97
N MET A 22 5.16 -9.34 7.69
CA MET A 22 4.54 -10.52 7.09
C MET A 22 4.63 -10.51 5.56
N GLU A 23 5.42 -9.61 4.98
CA GLU A 23 5.50 -9.37 3.54
C GLU A 23 4.13 -9.02 2.92
N GLU A 24 3.22 -8.43 3.70
CA GLU A 24 1.90 -8.00 3.22
C GLU A 24 1.84 -6.48 3.00
N VAL A 25 0.83 -6.03 2.27
CA VAL A 25 0.58 -4.60 2.06
C VAL A 25 -0.29 -4.02 3.18
N ALA A 26 0.17 -2.94 3.82
CA ALA A 26 -0.60 -2.24 4.84
C ALA A 26 -1.30 -1.00 4.24
N ILE A 27 -2.53 -0.74 4.65
CA ILE A 27 -3.31 0.42 4.21
C ILE A 27 -3.77 1.18 5.43
N SER A 28 -3.55 2.49 5.47
CA SER A 28 -4.02 3.33 6.57
C SER A 28 -4.41 4.71 6.10
N GLU A 29 -5.18 5.43 6.91
CA GLU A 29 -5.26 6.89 6.79
C GLU A 29 -3.89 7.48 7.13
N CYS A 30 -3.59 8.67 6.60
CA CYS A 30 -2.34 9.39 6.86
C CYS A 30 -1.99 9.41 8.37
N ILE A 31 -0.99 8.64 8.77
CA ILE A 31 -0.49 8.61 10.16
C ILE A 31 0.59 9.68 10.30
N LEU A 32 0.18 10.78 10.92
CA LEU A 32 0.69 12.16 10.84
C LEU A 32 2.19 12.43 11.10
N ARG A 33 3.04 11.47 11.45
CA ARG A 33 4.36 11.83 11.98
C ARG A 33 5.34 12.40 10.95
N GLU A 34 5.11 12.18 9.66
CA GLU A 34 6.28 12.16 8.77
C GLU A 34 5.99 12.38 7.26
N ILE A 35 4.80 12.84 6.89
CA ILE A 35 4.36 12.93 5.49
C ILE A 35 4.48 14.37 4.97
N THR A 36 5.00 14.53 3.75
CA THR A 36 5.02 15.83 3.05
C THR A 36 3.58 16.38 2.95
N HIS A 37 3.43 17.69 3.10
CA HIS A 37 2.14 18.39 3.24
C HIS A 37 1.04 17.98 2.24
N GLU A 38 1.43 17.49 1.07
CA GLU A 38 0.59 17.17 -0.08
C GLU A 38 -0.24 15.88 0.07
N CYS A 39 0.07 15.03 1.06
CA CYS A 39 -0.66 13.77 1.32
C CYS A 39 -1.35 13.73 2.68
N LEU A 40 -1.41 14.89 3.35
CA LEU A 40 -2.23 15.06 4.53
C LEU A 40 -3.69 14.70 4.21
N HIS A 41 -4.28 13.86 5.07
CA HIS A 41 -5.65 13.34 4.95
C HIS A 41 -5.90 12.36 3.79
N GLY A 42 -4.86 11.93 3.08
CA GLY A 42 -4.96 10.87 2.08
C GLY A 42 -5.00 9.46 2.69
N ILE A 43 -5.28 8.48 1.84
CA ILE A 43 -5.07 7.05 2.16
C ILE A 43 -3.67 6.67 1.71
N HIS A 44 -2.96 5.95 2.58
CA HIS A 44 -1.60 5.52 2.37
C HIS A 44 -1.55 3.99 2.26
N VAL A 45 -0.84 3.52 1.24
CA VAL A 45 -0.53 2.11 1.01
C VAL A 45 0.96 1.89 1.20
N TYR A 46 1.32 1.11 2.21
CA TYR A 46 2.69 0.86 2.61
C TYR A 46 3.14 -0.52 2.16
N VAL A 47 4.36 -0.60 1.65
CA VAL A 47 5.00 -1.84 1.21
C VAL A 47 6.46 -1.90 1.66
N LEU A 48 7.00 -3.11 1.75
CA LEU A 48 8.39 -3.37 2.15
C LEU A 48 9.18 -3.96 0.98
N GLY A 49 10.19 -3.23 0.53
CA GLY A 49 11.11 -3.69 -0.52
C GLY A 49 10.63 -3.47 -1.97
N SER A 50 11.58 -3.60 -2.90
CA SER A 50 11.40 -3.23 -4.31
C SER A 50 10.34 -4.05 -5.04
N LYS A 51 10.21 -5.34 -4.72
CA LYS A 51 9.28 -6.23 -5.45
C LYS A 51 7.81 -5.85 -5.27
N GLN A 52 7.42 -5.53 -4.04
CA GLN A 52 6.05 -5.08 -3.75
C GLN A 52 5.83 -3.67 -4.30
N GLU A 53 6.85 -2.82 -4.24
CA GLU A 53 6.82 -1.49 -4.85
C GLU A 53 6.55 -1.56 -6.36
N ASP A 54 7.29 -2.41 -7.08
CA ASP A 54 7.12 -2.61 -8.53
C ASP A 54 5.69 -3.06 -8.86
N PHE A 55 5.15 -4.00 -8.07
CA PHE A 55 3.76 -4.43 -8.21
C PHE A 55 2.76 -3.28 -8.06
N ILE A 56 2.91 -2.44 -7.02
CA ILE A 56 2.01 -1.30 -6.81
C ILE A 56 2.16 -0.29 -7.94
N ARG A 57 3.38 0.04 -8.38
CA ARG A 57 3.63 0.98 -9.48
C ARG A 57 3.01 0.52 -10.79
N GLU A 58 3.09 -0.77 -11.09
CA GLU A 58 2.51 -1.33 -12.30
C GLU A 58 0.99 -1.33 -12.27
N LYS A 59 0.39 -1.81 -11.16
CA LYS A 59 -1.06 -1.96 -11.07
C LYS A 59 -1.80 -0.67 -10.76
N PHE A 60 -1.12 0.29 -10.12
CA PHE A 60 -1.68 1.56 -9.67
C PHE A 60 -0.77 2.75 -10.05
N PRO A 61 -0.57 3.00 -11.35
CA PRO A 61 0.36 4.04 -11.82
C PRO A 61 -0.07 5.46 -11.46
N SER A 62 -1.34 5.67 -11.10
CA SER A 62 -1.86 6.98 -10.66
C SER A 62 -1.59 7.28 -9.19
N TRP A 63 -1.19 6.28 -8.38
CA TRP A 63 -0.94 6.50 -6.97
C TRP A 63 0.40 7.18 -6.76
N LYS A 64 0.41 8.23 -5.93
CA LYS A 64 1.60 9.06 -5.75
C LYS A 64 2.60 8.36 -4.85
N PHE A 65 3.77 8.04 -5.39
CA PHE A 65 4.85 7.42 -4.64
C PHE A 65 5.52 8.39 -3.66
N ILE A 66 5.77 7.91 -2.44
CA ILE A 66 6.48 8.58 -1.36
C ILE A 66 7.47 7.56 -0.78
N SER A 67 8.76 7.69 -1.10
CA SER A 67 9.79 6.83 -0.53
C SER A 67 10.13 7.29 0.89
N ARG A 68 10.22 6.35 1.84
CA ARG A 68 10.80 6.58 3.17
C ARG A 68 11.72 5.44 3.57
N ASN A 69 13.02 5.62 3.34
CA ASN A 69 14.05 4.67 3.75
C ASN A 69 13.73 3.24 3.26
N THR A 70 13.40 2.34 4.19
CA THR A 70 13.08 0.93 3.92
C THR A 70 11.61 0.68 3.59
N VAL A 71 10.71 1.63 3.89
CA VAL A 71 9.27 1.52 3.64
C VAL A 71 8.86 2.45 2.51
N SER A 72 8.24 1.88 1.49
CA SER A 72 7.66 2.65 0.40
C SER A 72 6.19 2.89 0.70
N ALA A 73 5.73 4.14 0.52
CA ALA A 73 4.35 4.51 0.70
C ALA A 73 3.78 5.07 -0.61
N PHE A 74 2.50 4.78 -0.86
CA PHE A 74 1.76 5.30 -1.99
C PHE A 74 0.53 6.02 -1.48
N CYS A 75 0.38 7.26 -1.89
CA CYS A 75 -0.67 8.15 -1.44
C CYS A 75 -1.77 8.28 -2.49
N ILE A 76 -3.00 8.19 -2.02
CA ILE A 76 -4.22 8.29 -2.82
C ILE A 76 -5.01 9.48 -2.30
N ILE A 77 -5.22 10.47 -3.18
CA ILE A 77 -5.92 11.71 -2.87
C ILE A 77 -7.24 11.70 -3.64
N GLY A 78 -8.34 11.94 -2.92
CA GLY A 78 -9.67 12.13 -3.50
C GLY A 78 -10.63 10.97 -3.25
N GLY A 79 -11.70 11.25 -2.49
CA GLY A 79 -13.00 10.54 -2.43
C GLY A 79 -13.06 9.05 -2.11
N VAL A 80 -11.94 8.33 -2.12
CA VAL A 80 -11.91 6.88 -1.92
C VAL A 80 -11.92 6.54 -0.43
N SER A 81 -12.54 5.41 -0.09
CA SER A 81 -12.55 4.88 1.27
C SER A 81 -11.48 3.81 1.46
N LEU A 82 -11.00 3.63 2.70
CA LEU A 82 -10.06 2.55 3.06
C LEU A 82 -10.52 1.17 2.56
N LYS A 83 -11.81 0.88 2.70
CA LYS A 83 -12.41 -0.38 2.24
C LYS A 83 -12.38 -0.51 0.71
N GLY A 84 -12.56 0.60 -0.01
CA GLY A 84 -12.45 0.64 -1.47
C GLY A 84 -11.04 0.29 -1.93
N VAL A 85 -10.03 0.98 -1.38
CA VAL A 85 -8.61 0.72 -1.68
C VAL A 85 -8.23 -0.72 -1.34
N LEU A 86 -8.65 -1.22 -0.18
CA LEU A 86 -8.41 -2.62 0.21
C LEU A 86 -9.02 -3.62 -0.77
N LYS A 87 -10.26 -3.39 -1.20
CA LYS A 87 -10.95 -4.28 -2.14
C LYS A 87 -10.25 -4.30 -3.49
N GLU A 88 -9.90 -3.13 -4.02
CA GLU A 88 -9.21 -2.99 -5.30
C GLU A 88 -7.85 -3.69 -5.27
N LEU A 89 -7.06 -3.44 -4.22
CA LEU A 89 -5.75 -4.03 -4.05
C LEU A 89 -5.82 -5.56 -3.94
N ARG A 90 -6.77 -6.11 -3.18
CA ARG A 90 -6.98 -7.56 -3.10
C ARG A 90 -7.39 -8.17 -4.43
N SER A 91 -8.19 -7.46 -5.24
CA SER A 91 -8.53 -7.91 -6.60
C SER A 91 -7.28 -8.05 -7.45
N LYS A 92 -6.41 -7.03 -7.47
CA LYS A 92 -5.17 -7.04 -8.26
C LYS A 92 -4.17 -8.07 -7.78
N ILE A 93 -4.07 -8.30 -6.48
CA ILE A 93 -3.25 -9.37 -5.91
C ILE A 93 -3.77 -10.73 -6.39
N LYS A 94 -5.09 -10.96 -6.36
CA LYS A 94 -5.69 -12.21 -6.80
C LYS A 94 -5.48 -12.45 -8.29
N GLU A 95 -5.79 -11.46 -9.13
CA GLU A 95 -5.58 -11.51 -10.58
C GLU A 95 -4.13 -11.85 -10.94
N ALA A 96 -3.17 -11.26 -10.22
CA ALA A 96 -1.76 -11.53 -10.46
C ALA A 96 -1.37 -12.95 -10.02
N HIS A 97 -1.91 -13.48 -8.93
CA HIS A 97 -1.64 -14.87 -8.53
C HIS A 97 -2.20 -15.87 -9.56
N GLU A 98 -3.44 -15.67 -10.01
CA GLU A 98 -4.07 -16.54 -11.03
C GLU A 98 -3.34 -16.52 -12.38
N ALA A 99 -2.62 -15.44 -12.70
CA ALA A 99 -1.83 -15.34 -13.92
C ALA A 99 -0.43 -16.00 -13.84
N ASN A 100 0.01 -16.42 -12.65
CA ASN A 100 1.30 -17.10 -12.45
C ASN A 100 1.15 -18.61 -12.20
N ASP A 101 -0.07 -19.12 -12.10
CA ASP A 101 -0.41 -20.56 -12.10
C ASP A 101 -0.62 -21.07 -13.54
#